data_AF-A0A953GC24-F1
#
_entry.id   AF-A0A953GC24-F1
#
_cell.length_a   1.000
_cell.length_b   1.000
_cell.length_c   1.000
_cell.angle_alpha   90.00
_cell.angle_beta   90.00
_cell.angle_gamma   90.00
#
_symmetry.space_group_name_H-M   'P 1'
#
loop_
_entity.id
_entity.type
_entity.pdbx_description
1 polymer ?
#
loop_
_entity_poly.entity_id
_entity_poly.type
_entity_poly.pdbx_seq_one_letter_code
_entity_poly.pdbx_strand_id
1 'polypeptide(L)'
;MYKLPEDFIRQCKDLLGDEAASFFDSLQRPPLISFRLNPFKKETDLTTSNRVTWAENGYYLDTKPAFTLDPFFHAGHYYVQEASSMILESVIRALPLQSVSSILDLCAAPGGKTTHLLDLLPSESWIHAHETIPGRAEILRQNVERWGRSNACITRGNINSIIRSGNKYQLVLVDAPCSGEGMFRKDPVALQQWDSSKMRHCNQLQKDITRQAVTLLDEGGFLIYSTCTFNRLENEDVALILMKEFGLQPVSVSGLPDEVLRLPQDSPVQTYRCMPHRMAGEGLSFTVLQKPGTPGNYANLASHKRTTKVQNSFSSTLIETNFDLQQTQINENQYAIHCNHSVHVGSLQLAGCDVLSAGIPLGHLKGRDWFPAHGLAMSSAVSRKFVRMPLDKSQSLDYLRADSARIPPIQSDEQWLLAAYGSANLGWIKNIQGKAKNYLPKNQRIHSL
;
A
#
# COMPACT_ATOMS: atom_id res chain seq x y z
N MET A 1 -2.93 14.91 30.37
CA MET A 1 -4.28 15.02 29.77
C MET A 1 -4.24 16.17 28.78
N TYR A 2 -4.45 15.89 27.49
CA TYR A 2 -4.42 16.94 26.46
C TYR A 2 -5.75 17.69 26.43
N LYS A 3 -5.70 19.02 26.28
CA LYS A 3 -6.92 19.83 26.10
C LYS A 3 -7.41 19.65 24.65
N LEU A 4 -8.56 19.02 24.50
CA LEU A 4 -9.22 18.85 23.19
C LEU A 4 -9.89 20.17 22.76
N PRO A 5 -9.92 20.49 21.46
CA PRO A 5 -10.62 21.67 20.94
C PRO A 5 -12.14 21.62 21.22
N GLU A 6 -12.76 22.77 21.54
CA GLU A 6 -14.18 22.83 21.89
C GLU A 6 -15.11 22.43 20.73
N ASP A 7 -14.78 22.84 19.51
CA ASP A 7 -15.52 22.45 18.30
C ASP A 7 -15.48 20.93 18.08
N PHE A 8 -14.32 20.30 18.30
CA PHE A 8 -14.16 18.84 18.22
C PHE A 8 -15.02 18.13 19.26
N ILE A 9 -15.00 18.61 20.52
CA ILE A 9 -15.81 18.04 21.60
C ILE A 9 -17.30 18.11 21.25
N ARG A 10 -17.79 19.27 20.78
CA ARG A 10 -19.19 19.46 20.42
C ARG A 10 -19.61 18.49 19.33
N GLN A 11 -18.85 18.43 18.25
CA GLN A 11 -19.14 17.54 17.12
C GLN A 11 -19.14 16.06 17.51
N CYS A 12 -18.19 15.61 18.34
CA CYS A 12 -18.16 14.23 18.79
C CYS A 12 -19.34 13.90 19.70
N LYS A 13 -19.80 14.84 20.55
CA LYS A 13 -21.03 14.67 21.34
C LYS A 13 -22.26 14.55 20.45
N ASP A 14 -22.37 15.38 19.43
CA ASP A 14 -23.49 15.33 18.48
C ASP A 14 -23.50 14.04 17.65
N LEU A 15 -22.32 13.47 17.36
CA LEU A 15 -22.19 12.22 16.61
C LEU A 15 -22.41 10.96 17.47
N LEU A 16 -21.86 10.93 18.69
CA LEU A 16 -21.76 9.73 19.52
C LEU A 16 -22.79 9.66 20.64
N GLY A 17 -23.45 10.78 20.97
CA GLY A 17 -24.41 10.84 22.08
C GLY A 17 -23.81 10.31 23.38
N ASP A 18 -24.43 9.29 23.95
CA ASP A 18 -24.05 8.67 25.22
C ASP A 18 -22.64 8.05 25.20
N GLU A 19 -22.10 7.67 24.02
CA GLU A 19 -20.76 7.09 23.91
C GLU A 19 -19.63 8.12 23.96
N ALA A 20 -19.93 9.41 23.85
CA ALA A 20 -18.93 10.47 23.74
C ALA A 20 -17.95 10.49 24.92
N ALA A 21 -18.42 10.22 26.15
CA ALA A 21 -17.56 10.20 27.33
C ALA A 21 -16.50 9.08 27.25
N SER A 22 -16.89 7.88 26.83
CA SER A 22 -15.98 6.74 26.65
C SER A 22 -14.98 7.00 25.53
N PHE A 23 -15.43 7.63 24.44
CA PHE A 23 -14.57 8.08 23.35
C PHE A 23 -13.49 9.04 23.84
N PHE A 24 -13.83 10.11 24.57
CA PHE A 24 -12.83 11.06 25.06
C PHE A 24 -11.84 10.45 26.05
N ASP A 25 -12.27 9.51 26.89
CA ASP A 25 -11.36 8.75 27.76
C ASP A 25 -10.35 7.93 26.94
N SER A 26 -10.82 7.27 25.87
CA SER A 26 -9.93 6.49 24.99
C SER A 26 -8.83 7.33 24.34
N LEU A 27 -9.10 8.61 24.04
CA LEU A 27 -8.11 9.54 23.46
C LEU A 27 -6.99 9.92 24.44
N GLN A 28 -7.16 9.66 25.74
CA GLN A 28 -6.13 9.90 26.74
C GLN A 28 -5.24 8.67 26.98
N ARG A 29 -5.58 7.51 26.39
CA ARG A 29 -4.81 6.27 26.54
C ARG A 29 -3.64 6.21 25.57
N PRO A 30 -2.50 5.59 25.94
CA PRO A 30 -1.36 5.42 25.04
C PRO A 30 -1.76 4.77 23.70
N PRO A 31 -1.17 5.17 22.57
CA PRO A 31 -1.48 4.59 21.27
C PRO A 31 -1.05 3.13 21.19
N LEU A 32 -1.80 2.35 20.40
CA LEU A 32 -1.46 0.96 20.15
C LEU A 32 -0.54 0.83 18.94
N ILE A 33 0.33 -0.19 19.01
CA ILE A 33 1.31 -0.49 17.97
C ILE A 33 0.90 -1.80 17.34
N SER A 34 0.76 -1.79 16.03
CA SER A 34 0.35 -2.94 15.25
C SER A 34 1.18 -3.07 13.99
N PHE A 35 1.24 -4.28 13.47
CA PHE A 35 1.89 -4.60 12.20
C PHE A 35 1.11 -5.70 11.49
N ARG A 36 1.33 -5.81 10.17
CA ARG A 36 0.79 -6.86 9.32
C ARG A 36 1.94 -7.71 8.78
N LEU A 37 1.89 -9.03 9.00
CA LEU A 37 2.84 -9.96 8.39
C LEU A 37 2.63 -10.03 6.88
N ASN A 38 3.72 -10.18 6.14
CA ASN A 38 3.67 -10.49 4.72
C ASN A 38 3.40 -11.99 4.54
N PRO A 39 2.24 -12.40 3.97
CA PRO A 39 1.91 -13.81 3.83
C PRO A 39 2.86 -14.57 2.89
N PHE A 40 3.67 -13.87 2.08
CA PHE A 40 4.65 -14.46 1.18
C PHE A 40 6.08 -14.44 1.74
N LYS A 41 6.30 -13.80 2.89
CA LYS A 41 7.60 -13.68 3.58
C LYS A 41 7.40 -13.83 5.10
N LYS A 42 7.12 -15.05 5.56
CA LYS A 42 6.52 -15.30 6.87
C LYS A 42 7.47 -15.28 8.08
N GLU A 43 8.79 -15.22 7.88
CA GLU A 43 9.76 -15.23 8.99
C GLU A 43 9.88 -13.84 9.65
N THR A 44 9.94 -13.78 10.99
CA THR A 44 10.15 -12.53 11.73
C THR A 44 10.74 -12.81 13.12
N ASP A 45 11.50 -11.84 13.66
CA ASP A 45 11.98 -11.84 15.04
C ASP A 45 10.90 -11.32 16.02
N LEU A 46 9.79 -10.75 15.52
CA LEU A 46 8.71 -10.21 16.34
C LEU A 46 7.86 -11.33 16.96
N THR A 47 7.86 -11.42 18.28
CA THR A 47 7.06 -12.40 19.03
C THR A 47 5.82 -11.76 19.65
N THR A 48 4.64 -12.15 19.20
CA THR A 48 3.36 -11.74 19.80
C THR A 48 2.26 -12.74 19.45
N SER A 49 1.33 -12.97 20.39
CA SER A 49 0.09 -13.72 20.15
C SER A 49 -1.14 -12.80 20.04
N ASN A 50 -0.97 -11.49 20.26
CA ASN A 50 -2.07 -10.54 20.29
C ASN A 50 -2.48 -10.21 18.85
N ARG A 51 -3.57 -10.82 18.37
CA ARG A 51 -4.07 -10.67 17.00
C ARG A 51 -5.01 -9.47 16.85
N VAL A 52 -4.96 -8.84 15.67
CA VAL A 52 -6.02 -7.94 15.19
C VAL A 52 -7.16 -8.81 14.67
N THR A 53 -8.32 -8.79 15.30
CA THR A 53 -9.40 -9.76 15.04
C THR A 53 -10.03 -9.63 13.65
N TRP A 54 -9.86 -8.49 12.99
CA TRP A 54 -10.37 -8.21 11.64
C TRP A 54 -9.30 -8.26 10.53
N ALA A 55 -8.09 -8.76 10.82
CA ALA A 55 -7.02 -8.89 9.84
C ALA A 55 -6.24 -10.19 10.06
N GLU A 56 -6.26 -11.10 9.09
CA GLU A 56 -5.72 -12.46 9.23
C GLU A 56 -4.23 -12.48 9.64
N ASN A 57 -3.46 -11.54 9.08
CA ASN A 57 -2.03 -11.38 9.32
C ASN A 57 -1.70 -10.17 10.21
N GLY A 58 -2.69 -9.58 10.90
CA GLY A 58 -2.52 -8.41 11.75
C GLY A 58 -2.24 -8.78 13.22
N TYR A 59 -1.26 -8.11 13.83
CA TYR A 59 -0.86 -8.34 15.22
C TYR A 59 -0.56 -7.03 15.95
N TYR A 60 -0.77 -7.02 17.26
CA TYR A 60 -0.36 -5.96 18.18
C TYR A 60 0.98 -6.28 18.84
N LEU A 61 1.72 -5.22 19.17
CA LEU A 61 2.95 -5.28 19.97
C LEU A 61 2.74 -4.55 21.28
N ASP A 62 3.21 -5.14 22.37
CA ASP A 62 3.13 -4.54 23.71
C ASP A 62 4.03 -3.31 23.85
N THR A 63 5.14 -3.29 23.10
CA THR A 63 6.11 -2.18 23.09
C THR A 63 6.57 -1.87 21.68
N LYS A 64 7.08 -0.65 21.46
CA LYS A 64 7.65 -0.24 20.16
C LYS A 64 9.11 -0.71 20.05
N PRO A 65 9.43 -1.74 19.26
CA PRO A 65 10.82 -2.05 18.99
C PRO A 65 11.43 -0.99 18.05
N ALA A 66 12.76 -0.95 18.00
CA ALA A 66 13.49 -0.19 17.00
C ALA A 66 13.39 -0.94 15.64
N PHE A 67 12.27 -0.77 14.93
CA PHE A 67 12.03 -1.44 13.64
C PHE A 67 13.15 -1.22 12.61
N THR A 68 13.84 -0.08 12.68
CA THR A 68 14.98 0.23 11.80
C THR A 68 16.19 -0.67 12.03
N LEU A 69 16.27 -1.35 13.18
CA LEU A 69 17.32 -2.31 13.53
C LEU A 69 16.88 -3.77 13.33
N ASP A 70 15.77 -4.00 12.63
CA ASP A 70 15.28 -5.32 12.27
C ASP A 70 15.50 -5.59 10.77
N PRO A 71 16.36 -6.56 10.39
CA PRO A 71 16.54 -6.93 8.98
C PRO A 71 15.25 -7.40 8.30
N PHE A 72 14.32 -8.04 9.02
CA PHE A 72 13.04 -8.49 8.46
C PHE A 72 12.13 -7.32 8.04
N PHE A 73 12.20 -6.19 8.75
CA PHE A 73 11.52 -4.96 8.35
C PHE A 73 12.01 -4.47 6.98
N HIS A 74 13.33 -4.43 6.80
CA HIS A 74 13.97 -3.96 5.57
C HIS A 74 13.81 -4.92 4.40
N ALA A 75 13.57 -6.20 4.67
CA ALA A 75 13.23 -7.20 3.66
C ALA A 75 11.73 -7.29 3.34
N GLY A 76 10.87 -6.52 4.03
CA GLY A 76 9.43 -6.48 3.78
C GLY A 76 8.67 -7.70 4.29
N HIS A 77 9.15 -8.36 5.35
CA HIS A 77 8.45 -9.48 5.98
C HIS A 77 7.24 -9.05 6.80
N TYR A 78 7.18 -7.76 7.16
CA TYR A 78 6.01 -7.16 7.77
C TYR A 78 5.92 -5.67 7.47
N TYR A 79 4.72 -5.10 7.60
CA TYR A 79 4.43 -3.69 7.47
C TYR A 79 3.90 -3.15 8.79
N VAL A 80 4.48 -2.07 9.31
CA VAL A 80 3.94 -1.38 10.50
C VAL A 80 2.72 -0.56 10.05
N GLN A 81 1.54 -1.08 10.30
CA GLN A 81 0.26 -0.48 9.90
C GLN A 81 -0.63 -0.35 11.13
N GLU A 82 -1.35 0.76 11.23
CA GLU A 82 -2.36 0.98 12.26
C GLU A 82 -3.54 0.00 12.08
N ALA A 83 -4.04 -0.54 13.20
CA ALA A 83 -5.00 -1.65 13.19
C ALA A 83 -6.36 -1.31 12.57
N SER A 84 -6.94 -0.14 12.85
CA SER A 84 -8.19 0.28 12.20
C SER A 84 -8.06 0.33 10.68
N SER A 85 -6.92 0.76 10.15
CA SER A 85 -6.60 0.75 8.71
C SER A 85 -6.63 -0.65 8.08
N MET A 86 -6.44 -1.71 8.87
CA MET A 86 -6.50 -3.11 8.40
C MET A 86 -7.94 -3.60 8.17
N ILE A 87 -8.98 -2.87 8.58
CA ILE A 87 -10.38 -3.23 8.31
C ILE A 87 -10.69 -3.36 6.81
N LEU A 88 -9.83 -2.80 5.96
CA LEU A 88 -9.86 -2.96 4.51
C LEU A 88 -9.99 -4.44 4.11
N GLU A 89 -9.43 -5.37 4.87
CA GLU A 89 -9.58 -6.81 4.63
C GLU A 89 -11.04 -7.27 4.65
N SER A 90 -11.77 -6.95 5.73
CA SER A 90 -13.20 -7.26 5.85
C SER A 90 -14.00 -6.58 4.74
N VAL A 91 -13.65 -5.33 4.38
CA VAL A 91 -14.33 -4.59 3.32
C VAL A 91 -14.13 -5.28 1.97
N ILE A 92 -12.90 -5.63 1.59
CA ILE A 92 -12.60 -6.28 0.31
C ILE A 92 -13.28 -7.66 0.22
N ARG A 93 -13.26 -8.45 1.30
CA ARG A 93 -13.91 -9.78 1.33
C ARG A 93 -15.43 -9.71 1.20
N ALA A 94 -16.05 -8.60 1.60
CA ALA A 94 -17.49 -8.40 1.49
C ALA A 94 -17.94 -7.98 0.08
N LEU A 95 -17.03 -7.49 -0.77
CA LEU A 95 -17.38 -7.00 -2.10
C LEU A 95 -17.38 -8.14 -3.13
N PRO A 96 -18.37 -8.17 -4.06
CA PRO A 96 -18.46 -9.18 -5.11
C PRO A 96 -17.50 -8.83 -6.26
N LEU A 97 -16.20 -8.74 -5.97
CA LEU A 97 -15.16 -8.49 -6.96
C LEU A 97 -14.94 -9.71 -7.85
N GLN A 98 -14.56 -9.47 -9.11
CA GLN A 98 -14.15 -10.56 -9.99
C GLN A 98 -12.86 -11.21 -9.49
N SER A 99 -12.67 -12.51 -9.77
CA SER A 99 -11.46 -13.25 -9.38
C SER A 99 -10.18 -12.57 -9.87
N VAL A 100 -10.24 -11.89 -11.02
CA VAL A 100 -9.16 -11.00 -11.50
C VAL A 100 -9.73 -9.60 -11.59
N SER A 101 -9.20 -8.68 -10.78
CA SER A 101 -9.73 -7.33 -10.65
C SER A 101 -8.70 -6.27 -11.06
N SER A 102 -9.17 -5.14 -11.60
CA SER A 102 -8.38 -3.91 -11.76
C SER A 102 -8.71 -2.95 -10.61
N ILE A 103 -7.70 -2.60 -9.82
CA ILE A 103 -7.88 -1.80 -8.61
C ILE A 103 -6.95 -0.59 -8.65
N LEU A 104 -7.48 0.57 -8.29
CA LEU A 104 -6.72 1.80 -8.10
C LEU A 104 -6.72 2.21 -6.63
N ASP A 105 -5.55 2.27 -6.01
CA ASP A 105 -5.31 2.98 -4.76
C ASP A 105 -4.85 4.41 -5.10
N LEU A 106 -5.75 5.39 -4.97
CA LEU A 106 -5.56 6.72 -5.55
C LEU A 106 -4.69 7.66 -4.69
N CYS A 107 -4.62 7.40 -3.38
CA CYS A 107 -3.87 8.19 -2.41
C CYS A 107 -2.93 7.27 -1.63
N ALA A 108 -2.11 6.54 -2.38
CA ALA A 108 -1.55 5.27 -1.92
C ALA A 108 -0.41 5.40 -0.91
N ALA A 109 0.33 6.52 -0.87
CA ALA A 109 1.50 6.59 -0.02
C ALA A 109 1.13 6.67 1.48
N PRO A 110 1.86 5.95 2.36
CA PRO A 110 3.13 5.27 2.11
C PRO A 110 3.02 3.81 1.61
N GLY A 111 1.82 3.28 1.34
CA GLY A 111 1.61 1.95 0.73
C GLY A 111 1.03 0.88 1.64
N GLY A 112 0.60 1.23 2.86
CA GLY A 112 0.04 0.25 3.80
C GLY A 112 -1.23 -0.45 3.28
N LYS A 113 -2.14 0.32 2.66
CA LYS A 113 -3.35 -0.21 2.02
C LYS A 113 -3.04 -0.88 0.68
N THR A 114 -2.17 -0.30 -0.14
CA THR A 114 -1.68 -0.92 -1.39
C THR A 114 -1.11 -2.32 -1.15
N THR A 115 -0.22 -2.47 -0.16
CA THR A 115 0.35 -3.78 0.19
C THR A 115 -0.71 -4.73 0.74
N HIS A 116 -1.75 -4.22 1.42
CA HIS A 116 -2.85 -5.04 1.90
C HIS A 116 -3.66 -5.58 0.72
N LEU A 117 -3.97 -4.74 -0.27
CA LEU A 117 -4.63 -5.17 -1.50
C LEU A 117 -3.81 -6.26 -2.21
N LEU A 118 -2.48 -6.12 -2.26
CA LEU A 118 -1.58 -7.12 -2.84
C LEU A 118 -1.58 -8.48 -2.10
N ASP A 119 -1.95 -8.49 -0.82
CA ASP A 119 -2.10 -9.70 0.00
C ASP A 119 -3.46 -10.37 -0.22
N LEU A 120 -4.52 -9.56 -0.39
CA LEU A 120 -5.91 -10.00 -0.44
C LEU A 120 -6.35 -10.48 -1.82
N LEU A 121 -5.68 -10.04 -2.88
CA LEU A 121 -6.11 -10.26 -4.26
C LEU A 121 -5.21 -11.25 -4.98
N PRO A 122 -5.75 -12.05 -5.93
CA PRO A 122 -4.94 -12.93 -6.76
C PRO A 122 -3.82 -12.19 -7.50
N SER A 123 -2.72 -12.89 -7.76
CA SER A 123 -1.52 -12.30 -8.36
C SER A 123 -1.75 -11.81 -9.80
N GLU A 124 -2.83 -12.26 -10.43
CA GLU A 124 -3.30 -11.88 -11.75
C GLU A 124 -4.04 -10.54 -11.73
N SER A 125 -4.56 -10.12 -10.58
CA SER A 125 -5.23 -8.81 -10.41
C SER A 125 -4.23 -7.68 -10.60
N TRP A 126 -4.66 -6.57 -11.19
CA TRP A 126 -3.82 -5.40 -11.42
C TRP A 126 -4.05 -4.35 -10.34
N ILE A 127 -3.01 -4.05 -9.56
CA ILE A 127 -3.05 -3.00 -8.52
C ILE A 127 -2.29 -1.78 -9.03
N HIS A 128 -3.01 -0.70 -9.32
CA HIS A 128 -2.42 0.59 -9.63
C HIS A 128 -2.41 1.46 -8.36
N ALA A 129 -1.23 1.86 -7.91
CA ALA A 129 -1.04 2.75 -6.77
C ALA A 129 -0.58 4.12 -7.26
N HIS A 130 -1.34 5.16 -6.95
CA HIS A 130 -1.06 6.53 -7.35
C HIS A 130 -0.76 7.40 -6.13
N GLU A 131 0.23 8.29 -6.26
CA GLU A 131 0.48 9.34 -5.26
C GLU A 131 0.86 10.65 -5.96
N THR A 132 0.14 11.72 -5.65
CA THR A 132 0.37 13.02 -6.28
C THR A 132 1.71 13.65 -5.88
N ILE A 133 2.15 13.47 -4.63
CA ILE A 133 3.35 14.12 -4.08
C ILE A 133 4.61 13.30 -4.41
N PRO A 134 5.58 13.82 -5.18
CA PRO A 134 6.72 13.03 -5.67
C PRO A 134 7.55 12.36 -4.58
N GLY A 135 7.81 13.06 -3.46
CA GLY A 135 8.58 12.50 -2.33
C GLY A 135 7.86 11.34 -1.65
N ARG A 136 6.53 11.42 -1.52
CA ARG A 136 5.70 10.34 -0.96
C ARG A 136 5.56 9.18 -1.93
N ALA A 137 5.48 9.46 -3.23
CA ALA A 137 5.39 8.43 -4.27
C ALA A 137 6.66 7.55 -4.31
N GLU A 138 7.82 8.13 -4.04
CA GLU A 138 9.08 7.39 -3.94
C GLU A 138 9.12 6.47 -2.70
N ILE A 139 8.54 6.91 -1.56
CA ILE A 139 8.36 6.06 -0.37
C ILE A 139 7.38 4.92 -0.68
N LEU A 140 6.26 5.22 -1.34
CA LEU A 140 5.31 4.21 -1.82
C LEU A 140 6.01 3.17 -2.69
N ARG A 141 6.80 3.62 -3.68
CA ARG A 141 7.57 2.74 -4.58
C ARG A 141 8.47 1.79 -3.82
N GLN A 142 9.26 2.32 -2.89
CA GLN A 142 10.17 1.52 -2.08
C GLN A 142 9.42 0.50 -1.22
N ASN A 143 8.31 0.89 -0.57
CA ASN A 143 7.53 0.01 0.26
C ASN A 143 6.87 -1.13 -0.52
N VAL A 144 6.31 -0.84 -1.68
CA VAL A 144 5.66 -1.84 -2.54
C VAL A 144 6.68 -2.79 -3.16
N GLU A 145 7.82 -2.29 -3.65
CA GLU A 145 8.91 -3.14 -4.15
C GLU A 145 9.47 -4.04 -3.04
N ARG A 146 9.67 -3.49 -1.84
CA ARG A 146 10.09 -4.24 -0.66
C ARG A 146 9.07 -5.32 -0.27
N TRP A 147 7.77 -5.07 -0.46
CA TRP A 147 6.74 -6.08 -0.25
C TRP A 147 6.88 -7.29 -1.18
N GLY A 148 7.38 -7.05 -2.41
CA GLY A 148 7.90 -8.11 -3.28
C GLY A 148 6.85 -8.82 -4.14
N ARG A 149 5.73 -8.17 -4.44
CA ARG A 149 4.65 -8.69 -5.29
C ARG A 149 4.79 -8.15 -6.72
N SER A 150 4.36 -8.94 -7.71
CA SER A 150 4.64 -8.69 -9.14
C SER A 150 3.52 -7.97 -9.89
N ASN A 151 2.44 -7.61 -9.21
CA ASN A 151 1.20 -7.16 -9.84
C ASN A 151 0.81 -5.71 -9.48
N ALA A 152 1.80 -4.92 -9.02
CA ALA A 152 1.65 -3.51 -8.74
C ALA A 152 2.20 -2.63 -9.88
N CYS A 153 1.53 -1.51 -10.15
CA CYS A 153 2.00 -0.39 -10.97
C CYS A 153 1.94 0.87 -10.12
N ILE A 154 2.98 1.70 -10.16
CA ILE A 154 3.13 2.86 -9.29
C ILE A 154 3.30 4.09 -10.18
N THR A 155 2.41 5.06 -10.01
CA THR A 155 2.47 6.34 -10.74
C THR A 155 2.50 7.52 -9.78
N ARG A 156 2.97 8.66 -10.29
CA ARG A 156 2.90 9.91 -9.54
C ARG A 156 2.43 11.11 -10.36
N GLY A 157 2.09 12.18 -9.65
CA GLY A 157 1.78 13.47 -10.24
C GLY A 157 0.28 13.69 -10.45
N ASN A 158 -0.09 14.28 -11.57
CA ASN A 158 -1.47 14.71 -11.79
C ASN A 158 -2.37 13.57 -12.29
N ILE A 159 -3.44 13.29 -11.55
CA ILE A 159 -4.47 12.29 -11.85
C ILE A 159 -5.11 12.43 -13.24
N ASN A 160 -5.13 13.63 -13.84
CA ASN A 160 -5.63 13.85 -15.20
C ASN A 160 -4.90 12.99 -16.24
N SER A 161 -3.63 12.68 -16.00
CA SER A 161 -2.89 11.74 -16.88
C SER A 161 -3.49 10.33 -16.82
N ILE A 162 -3.90 9.87 -15.63
CA ILE A 162 -4.57 8.58 -15.44
C ILE A 162 -5.93 8.61 -16.14
N ILE A 163 -6.70 9.70 -16.00
CA ILE A 163 -8.00 9.84 -16.67
C ILE A 163 -7.83 9.78 -18.21
N ARG A 164 -6.85 10.49 -18.76
CA ARG A 164 -6.52 10.47 -20.19
C ARG A 164 -6.07 9.10 -20.71
N SER A 165 -5.54 8.23 -19.84
CA SER A 165 -5.16 6.87 -20.22
C SER A 165 -6.36 6.01 -20.62
N GLY A 166 -7.58 6.40 -20.23
CA GLY A 166 -8.80 5.64 -20.49
C GLY A 166 -8.93 4.36 -19.65
N ASN A 167 -7.97 4.07 -18.76
CA ASN A 167 -8.07 2.94 -17.84
C ASN A 167 -9.27 3.12 -16.90
N LYS A 168 -10.01 2.02 -16.71
CA LYS A 168 -11.13 1.91 -15.77
C LYS A 168 -10.86 0.82 -14.74
N TYR A 169 -11.37 1.02 -13.53
CA TYR A 169 -11.12 0.15 -12.40
C TYR A 169 -12.43 -0.39 -11.84
N GLN A 170 -12.43 -1.69 -11.53
CA GLN A 170 -13.53 -2.34 -10.81
C GLN A 170 -13.64 -1.85 -9.37
N LEU A 171 -12.51 -1.44 -8.78
CA LEU A 171 -12.44 -0.83 -7.46
C LEU A 171 -11.51 0.39 -7.49
N VAL A 172 -11.99 1.53 -6.99
CA VAL A 172 -11.13 2.66 -6.63
C VAL A 172 -11.16 2.83 -5.12
N LEU A 173 -9.99 2.81 -4.49
CA LEU A 173 -9.78 3.13 -3.09
C LEU A 173 -9.27 4.57 -2.99
N VAL A 174 -9.96 5.38 -2.18
CA VAL A 174 -9.58 6.75 -1.86
C VAL A 174 -9.41 6.86 -0.35
N ASP A 175 -8.18 6.63 0.12
CA ASP A 175 -7.76 6.95 1.48
C ASP A 175 -7.33 8.41 1.55
N ALA A 176 -8.29 9.31 1.74
CA ALA A 176 -8.09 10.71 1.44
C ALA A 176 -7.25 11.44 2.50
N PRO A 177 -6.43 12.44 2.10
CA PRO A 177 -5.86 13.40 3.03
C PRO A 177 -6.96 14.01 3.90
N CYS A 178 -6.79 13.95 5.22
CA CYS A 178 -7.84 14.24 6.20
C CYS A 178 -7.34 15.22 7.29
N SER A 179 -8.25 15.78 8.09
CA SER A 179 -7.87 16.62 9.25
C SER A 179 -7.05 15.88 10.32
N GLY A 180 -7.18 14.56 10.38
CA GLY A 180 -6.32 13.67 11.17
C GLY A 180 -6.76 13.47 12.61
N GLU A 181 -8.06 13.54 12.93
CA GLU A 181 -8.56 13.39 14.30
C GLU A 181 -8.18 12.03 14.93
N GLY A 182 -8.14 10.96 14.14
CA GLY A 182 -7.67 9.64 14.58
C GLY A 182 -6.18 9.62 14.92
N MET A 183 -5.40 10.64 14.54
CA MET A 183 -3.96 10.70 14.84
C MET A 183 -3.66 11.39 16.17
N PHE A 184 -4.65 11.97 16.88
CA PHE A 184 -4.42 12.76 18.10
C PHE A 184 -3.66 12.02 19.20
N ARG A 185 -3.84 10.70 19.34
CA ARG A 185 -3.10 9.87 20.31
C ARG A 185 -1.66 9.59 19.89
N LYS A 186 -1.37 9.57 18.59
CA LYS A 186 -0.06 9.22 18.01
C LYS A 186 0.81 10.42 17.68
N ASP A 187 0.19 11.54 17.34
CA ASP A 187 0.87 12.74 16.88
C ASP A 187 0.30 13.99 17.57
N PRO A 188 1.01 14.51 18.60
CA PRO A 188 0.61 15.75 19.27
C PRO A 188 0.52 16.96 18.33
N VAL A 189 1.26 16.96 17.21
CA VAL A 189 1.22 18.04 16.22
C VAL A 189 -0.11 18.03 15.47
N ALA A 190 -0.66 16.85 15.19
CA ALA A 190 -1.97 16.72 14.56
C ALA A 190 -3.07 17.39 15.38
N LEU A 191 -3.01 17.26 16.72
CA LEU A 191 -3.95 17.93 17.64
C LEU A 191 -3.76 19.45 17.65
N GLN A 192 -2.52 19.95 17.65
CA GLN A 192 -2.22 21.39 17.68
C GLN A 192 -2.62 22.10 16.39
N GLN A 193 -2.50 21.42 15.25
CA GLN A 193 -2.85 21.95 13.93
C GLN A 193 -4.33 21.77 13.57
N TRP A 194 -5.10 21.10 14.42
CA TRP A 194 -6.51 20.89 14.14
C TRP A 194 -7.29 22.18 14.38
N ASP A 195 -8.03 22.61 13.35
CA ASP A 195 -9.04 23.66 13.46
C ASP A 195 -10.14 23.48 12.39
N SER A 196 -11.20 24.27 12.53
CA SER A 196 -12.33 24.29 11.61
C SER A 196 -11.97 24.72 10.17
N SER A 197 -10.85 25.44 9.97
CA SER A 197 -10.37 25.85 8.65
C SER A 197 -9.72 24.68 7.90
N LYS A 198 -8.84 23.95 8.57
CA LYS A 198 -8.20 22.72 8.07
C LYS A 198 -9.26 21.69 7.67
N MET A 199 -10.26 21.47 8.51
CA MET A 199 -11.38 20.57 8.21
C MET A 199 -12.10 20.96 6.90
N ARG A 200 -12.42 22.25 6.71
CA ARG A 200 -13.05 22.75 5.46
C ARG A 200 -12.14 22.61 4.24
N HIS A 201 -10.85 22.87 4.40
CA HIS A 201 -9.87 22.68 3.33
C HIS A 201 -9.77 21.21 2.90
N CYS A 202 -9.65 20.29 3.87
CA CYS A 202 -9.65 18.85 3.63
C CYS A 202 -10.94 18.39 2.95
N ASN A 203 -12.10 18.86 3.41
CA ASN A 203 -13.39 18.56 2.79
C ASN A 203 -13.45 18.94 1.30
N GLN A 204 -12.98 20.15 0.95
CA GLN A 204 -12.96 20.58 -0.45
C GLN A 204 -12.01 19.69 -1.29
N LEU A 205 -10.80 19.45 -0.79
CA LEU A 205 -9.84 18.57 -1.45
C LEU A 205 -10.39 17.14 -1.65
N GLN A 206 -11.06 16.60 -0.64
CA GLN A 206 -11.69 15.28 -0.69
C GLN A 206 -12.79 15.19 -1.74
N LYS A 207 -13.64 16.22 -1.87
CA LYS A 207 -14.65 16.29 -2.94
C LYS A 207 -14.00 16.29 -4.31
N ASP A 208 -12.93 17.07 -4.49
CA ASP A 208 -12.25 17.17 -5.78
C ASP A 208 -11.54 15.85 -6.16
N ILE A 209 -10.88 15.19 -5.20
CA ILE A 209 -10.27 13.87 -5.41
C ILE A 209 -11.33 12.81 -5.73
N THR A 210 -12.39 12.74 -4.93
CA THR A 210 -13.42 11.70 -5.09
C THR A 210 -14.23 11.87 -6.37
N ARG A 211 -14.55 13.10 -6.80
CA ARG A 211 -15.16 13.34 -8.12
C ARG A 211 -14.31 12.77 -9.25
N GLN A 212 -13.00 13.00 -9.21
CA GLN A 212 -12.09 12.45 -10.21
C GLN A 212 -11.98 10.92 -10.09
N ALA A 213 -11.99 10.37 -8.87
CA ALA A 213 -12.03 8.93 -8.63
C ALA A 213 -13.24 8.26 -9.30
N VAL A 214 -14.43 8.89 -9.25
CA VAL A 214 -15.64 8.37 -9.90
C VAL A 214 -15.47 8.28 -11.42
N THR A 215 -14.73 9.21 -12.04
CA THR A 215 -14.45 9.13 -13.49
C THR A 215 -13.55 7.95 -13.87
N LEU A 216 -12.82 7.38 -12.92
CA LEU A 216 -11.94 6.23 -13.11
C LEU A 216 -12.65 4.90 -12.82
N LEU A 217 -13.83 4.93 -12.19
CA LEU A 217 -14.64 3.74 -11.95
C LEU A 217 -15.25 3.22 -13.25
N ASP A 218 -15.24 1.91 -13.38
CA ASP A 218 -16.12 1.23 -14.31
C ASP A 218 -17.59 1.31 -13.89
N GLU A 219 -18.50 1.14 -14.84
CA GLU A 219 -19.90 0.85 -14.56
C GLU A 219 -20.01 -0.38 -13.66
N GLY A 220 -20.89 -0.36 -12.66
CA GLY A 220 -20.98 -1.42 -11.65
C GLY A 220 -19.79 -1.51 -10.67
N GLY A 221 -18.74 -0.70 -10.85
CA GLY A 221 -17.54 -0.68 -10.01
C GLY A 221 -17.78 -0.04 -8.63
N PHE A 222 -16.86 -0.29 -7.71
CA PHE A 222 -16.95 0.12 -6.32
C PHE A 222 -15.96 1.24 -5.98
N LEU A 223 -16.41 2.21 -5.19
CA LEU A 223 -15.58 3.23 -4.55
C LEU A 223 -15.53 2.93 -3.05
N ILE A 224 -14.33 2.68 -2.53
CA ILE A 224 -14.08 2.73 -1.08
C ILE A 224 -13.51 4.11 -0.78
N TYR A 225 -14.26 4.92 -0.05
CA TYR A 225 -13.80 6.20 0.46
C TYR A 225 -13.50 6.06 1.95
N SER A 226 -12.28 6.39 2.39
CA SER A 226 -11.89 6.33 3.79
C SER A 226 -11.11 7.54 4.25
N THR A 227 -11.23 7.84 5.54
CA THR A 227 -10.47 8.89 6.20
C THR A 227 -10.02 8.46 7.60
N CYS A 228 -8.95 9.10 8.06
CA CYS A 228 -8.42 9.03 9.42
C CYS A 228 -9.11 10.01 10.40
N THR A 229 -10.37 10.38 10.15
CA THR A 229 -11.08 11.42 10.91
C THR A 229 -12.52 11.03 11.25
N PHE A 230 -13.12 11.67 12.26
CA PHE A 230 -14.43 11.31 12.79
C PHE A 230 -15.53 12.29 12.37
N ASN A 231 -15.19 13.52 12.00
CA ASN A 231 -16.19 14.53 11.65
C ASN A 231 -17.08 14.15 10.46
N ARG A 232 -18.31 14.70 10.44
CA ARG A 232 -19.27 14.41 9.36
C ARG A 232 -18.92 15.08 8.03
N LEU A 233 -18.30 16.25 8.12
CA LEU A 233 -17.98 17.07 6.96
C LEU A 233 -17.04 16.32 6.00
N GLU A 234 -16.01 15.67 6.51
CA GLU A 234 -15.04 14.88 5.74
C GLU A 234 -15.48 13.44 5.49
N ASN A 235 -16.69 13.03 5.88
CA ASN A 235 -17.14 11.65 5.73
C ASN A 235 -18.48 11.61 4.97
N GLU A 236 -19.59 11.71 5.70
CA GLU A 236 -20.95 11.62 5.17
C GLU A 236 -21.20 12.68 4.09
N ASP A 237 -20.80 13.93 4.30
CA ASP A 237 -21.08 15.03 3.35
C ASP A 237 -20.37 14.82 2.01
N VAL A 238 -19.16 14.26 2.02
CA VAL A 238 -18.43 13.91 0.80
C VAL A 238 -19.17 12.80 0.06
N ALA A 239 -19.52 11.71 0.76
CA ALA A 239 -20.24 10.59 0.16
C ALA A 239 -21.63 10.97 -0.37
N LEU A 240 -22.39 11.80 0.36
CA LEU A 240 -23.70 12.32 -0.04
C LEU A 240 -23.63 13.08 -1.36
N ILE A 241 -22.60 13.90 -1.54
CA ILE A 241 -22.39 14.64 -2.79
C ILE A 241 -22.15 13.68 -3.95
N LEU A 242 -21.36 12.63 -3.76
CA LEU A 242 -21.09 11.65 -4.81
C LEU A 242 -22.37 10.88 -5.21
N MET A 243 -23.20 10.51 -4.24
CA MET A 243 -24.50 9.90 -4.51
C MET A 243 -25.40 10.85 -5.30
N LYS A 244 -25.44 12.14 -4.93
CA LYS A 244 -26.29 13.15 -5.60
C LYS A 244 -25.81 13.50 -7.01
N GLU A 245 -24.51 13.67 -7.20
CA GLU A 245 -23.92 14.14 -8.46
C GLU A 245 -23.77 13.03 -9.50
N PHE A 246 -23.45 11.80 -9.06
CA PHE A 246 -23.13 10.69 -9.97
C PHE A 246 -24.11 9.51 -9.86
N GLY A 247 -25.13 9.62 -9.00
CA GLY A 247 -26.10 8.54 -8.79
C GLY A 247 -25.50 7.30 -8.14
N LEU A 248 -24.35 7.42 -7.45
CA LEU A 248 -23.76 6.27 -6.75
C LEU A 248 -24.71 5.73 -5.69
N GLN A 249 -24.69 4.42 -5.50
CA GLN A 249 -25.55 3.73 -4.54
C GLN A 249 -24.74 3.25 -3.33
N PRO A 250 -25.23 3.39 -2.10
CA PRO A 250 -24.53 2.91 -0.92
C PRO A 250 -24.50 1.38 -0.90
N VAL A 251 -23.36 0.81 -0.51
CA VAL A 251 -23.17 -0.64 -0.40
C VAL A 251 -23.07 -1.02 1.07
N SER A 252 -23.91 -1.97 1.49
CA SER A 252 -23.82 -2.58 2.82
C SER A 252 -22.64 -3.54 2.87
N VAL A 253 -21.80 -3.38 3.88
CA VAL A 253 -20.61 -4.22 4.09
C VAL A 253 -20.93 -5.22 5.20
N SER A 254 -21.18 -6.47 4.82
CA SER A 254 -21.43 -7.57 5.76
C SER A 254 -20.13 -8.14 6.32
N GLY A 255 -20.19 -8.77 7.51
CA GLY A 255 -19.04 -9.46 8.10
C GLY A 255 -17.98 -8.53 8.72
N LEU A 256 -18.36 -7.28 8.98
CA LEU A 256 -17.57 -6.38 9.83
C LEU A 256 -17.66 -6.84 11.30
N PRO A 257 -16.63 -6.58 12.12
CA PRO A 257 -16.71 -6.77 13.57
C PRO A 257 -17.85 -5.95 14.19
N ASP A 258 -18.49 -6.48 15.23
CA ASP A 258 -19.62 -5.84 15.93
C ASP A 258 -19.21 -4.49 16.56
N GLU A 259 -17.93 -4.28 16.80
CA GLU A 259 -17.37 -3.04 17.33
C GLU A 259 -17.34 -1.90 16.31
N VAL A 260 -17.51 -2.17 15.01
CA VAL A 260 -17.59 -1.14 13.97
C VAL A 260 -18.96 -0.48 14.01
N LEU A 261 -18.99 0.83 14.24
CA LEU A 261 -20.23 1.59 14.31
C LEU A 261 -20.68 2.04 12.91
N ARG A 262 -21.96 1.86 12.59
CA ARG A 262 -22.59 2.56 11.47
C ARG A 262 -23.27 3.83 11.98
N LEU A 263 -22.64 4.98 11.76
CA LEU A 263 -23.14 6.27 12.23
C LEU A 263 -23.00 7.35 11.14
N PRO A 264 -23.97 8.28 11.07
CA PRO A 264 -25.24 8.28 11.79
C PRO A 264 -26.23 7.25 11.20
N GLN A 265 -27.14 6.73 12.02
CA GLN A 265 -28.08 5.68 11.60
C GLN A 265 -29.11 6.19 10.57
N ASP A 266 -29.50 7.46 10.66
CA ASP A 266 -30.53 8.08 9.81
C ASP A 266 -29.98 8.66 8.50
N SER A 267 -28.72 8.40 8.15
CA SER A 267 -28.15 8.87 6.88
C SER A 267 -28.46 7.89 5.75
N PRO A 268 -28.78 8.39 4.54
CA PRO A 268 -28.87 7.55 3.35
C PRO A 268 -27.49 7.00 2.93
N VAL A 269 -26.39 7.64 3.36
CA VAL A 269 -25.03 7.08 3.26
C VAL A 269 -24.80 6.08 4.39
N GLN A 270 -24.19 4.94 4.07
CA GLN A 270 -23.74 3.97 5.05
C GLN A 270 -22.27 4.20 5.39
N THR A 271 -22.02 5.06 6.38
CA THR A 271 -20.67 5.31 6.91
C THR A 271 -20.38 4.41 8.09
N TYR A 272 -19.26 3.69 8.03
CA TYR A 272 -18.76 2.80 9.06
C TYR A 272 -17.55 3.45 9.76
N ARG A 273 -17.45 3.25 11.08
CA ARG A 273 -16.47 3.93 11.93
C ARG A 273 -15.82 2.95 12.90
N CYS A 274 -14.51 2.79 12.77
CA CYS A 274 -13.66 2.10 13.72
C CYS A 274 -13.26 3.08 14.82
N MET A 275 -14.01 3.10 15.93
CA MET A 275 -13.82 4.08 16.99
C MET A 275 -12.86 3.56 18.09
N PRO A 276 -11.93 4.38 18.61
CA PRO A 276 -10.90 3.96 19.56
C PRO A 276 -11.42 3.49 20.94
N HIS A 277 -12.67 3.82 21.31
CA HIS A 277 -13.30 3.32 22.53
C HIS A 277 -14.02 1.98 22.36
N ARG A 278 -14.27 1.56 21.11
CA ARG A 278 -14.91 0.29 20.74
C ARG A 278 -13.88 -0.72 20.22
N MET A 279 -12.88 -0.24 19.50
CA MET A 279 -11.86 -1.05 18.83
C MET A 279 -10.46 -0.68 19.32
N ALA A 280 -9.60 -1.68 19.39
CA ALA A 280 -8.17 -1.51 19.68
C ALA A 280 -7.42 -0.89 18.47
N GLY A 281 -7.75 0.36 18.15
CA GLY A 281 -7.16 1.12 17.04
C GLY A 281 -7.22 2.62 17.32
N GLU A 282 -6.79 3.40 16.35
CA GLU A 282 -6.68 4.86 16.48
C GLU A 282 -7.91 5.59 15.92
N GLY A 283 -8.48 5.08 14.85
CA GLY A 283 -9.63 5.71 14.20
C GLY A 283 -9.60 5.54 12.69
N LEU A 284 -10.69 5.05 12.12
CA LEU A 284 -10.91 5.08 10.67
C LEU A 284 -12.40 5.22 10.40
N SER A 285 -12.75 6.03 9.41
CA SER A 285 -14.10 6.08 8.86
C SER A 285 -14.06 5.65 7.41
N PHE A 286 -15.04 4.88 6.95
CA PHE A 286 -15.14 4.50 5.55
C PHE A 286 -16.58 4.39 5.07
N THR A 287 -16.77 4.52 3.77
CA THR A 287 -18.03 4.32 3.05
C THR A 287 -17.73 3.55 1.78
N VAL A 288 -18.62 2.64 1.41
CA VAL A 288 -18.57 1.96 0.12
C VAL A 288 -19.75 2.40 -0.74
N LEU A 289 -19.44 2.87 -1.95
CA LEU A 289 -20.43 3.29 -2.93
C LEU A 289 -20.23 2.47 -4.21
N GLN A 290 -21.30 2.14 -4.91
CA GLN A 290 -21.26 1.46 -6.21
C GLN A 290 -21.74 2.40 -7.31
N LYS A 291 -21.02 2.44 -8.41
CA LYS A 291 -21.46 3.13 -9.61
C LYS A 291 -22.55 2.28 -10.29
N PRO A 292 -23.71 2.85 -10.66
CA PRO A 292 -24.74 2.10 -11.37
C PRO A 292 -24.22 1.49 -12.68
N GLY A 293 -24.99 0.55 -13.24
CA GLY A 293 -24.64 -0.11 -14.50
C GLY A 293 -24.04 -1.49 -14.31
N THR A 294 -23.78 -2.16 -15.43
CA THR A 294 -23.19 -3.50 -15.46
C THR A 294 -21.71 -3.38 -15.81
N PRO A 295 -20.82 -4.08 -15.08
CA PRO A 295 -19.40 -4.11 -15.41
C PRO A 295 -19.16 -4.43 -16.88
N GLY A 296 -18.20 -3.74 -17.48
CA GLY A 296 -17.74 -4.07 -18.82
C GLY A 296 -17.23 -5.52 -18.88
N ASN A 297 -17.42 -6.20 -20.01
CA ASN A 297 -16.93 -7.56 -20.19
C ASN A 297 -15.40 -7.55 -20.45
N TYR A 298 -14.60 -7.44 -19.38
CA TYR A 298 -13.13 -7.35 -19.47
C TYR A 298 -12.44 -8.63 -19.95
N ALA A 299 -13.15 -9.75 -20.00
CA ALA A 299 -12.63 -11.04 -20.46
C ALA A 299 -12.06 -11.01 -21.89
N ASN A 300 -12.43 -10.00 -22.70
CA ASN A 300 -12.04 -9.92 -24.12
C ASN A 300 -10.94 -8.91 -24.46
N LEU A 301 -10.51 -8.04 -23.54
CA LEU A 301 -9.42 -7.08 -23.82
C LEU A 301 -8.05 -7.76 -24.00
N ALA A 302 -7.89 -8.97 -23.47
CA ALA A 302 -6.70 -9.80 -23.68
C ALA A 302 -6.63 -10.42 -25.10
N SER A 303 -7.70 -10.34 -25.92
CA SER A 303 -7.77 -11.00 -27.23
C SER A 303 -7.31 -10.15 -28.42
N HIS A 304 -7.10 -8.84 -28.24
CA HIS A 304 -6.81 -7.92 -29.36
C HIS A 304 -5.40 -7.34 -29.31
N LYS A 305 -4.43 -8.25 -29.38
CA LYS A 305 -3.26 -8.22 -30.29
C LYS A 305 -2.42 -9.41 -29.88
N ARG A 306 -2.27 -10.39 -30.78
CA ARG A 306 -1.13 -11.31 -30.77
C ARG A 306 0.14 -10.45 -30.91
N THR A 307 0.60 -9.84 -29.81
CA THR A 307 1.98 -9.41 -29.71
C THR A 307 2.80 -10.68 -29.56
N THR A 308 3.80 -10.79 -30.41
CA THR A 308 4.78 -11.87 -30.45
C THR A 308 5.13 -12.33 -29.04
N LYS A 309 5.10 -13.64 -28.80
CA LYS A 309 5.76 -14.27 -27.65
C LYS A 309 7.20 -13.79 -27.68
N VAL A 310 7.52 -12.71 -26.98
CA VAL A 310 8.90 -12.37 -26.68
C VAL A 310 9.28 -13.31 -25.55
N GLN A 311 9.60 -14.55 -25.91
CA GLN A 311 10.40 -15.43 -25.08
C GLN A 311 11.79 -14.79 -24.98
N ASN A 312 11.91 -13.74 -24.17
CA ASN A 312 13.22 -13.30 -23.72
C ASN A 312 13.64 -14.31 -22.64
N SER A 313 14.45 -15.28 -23.06
CA SER A 313 15.13 -16.26 -22.19
C SER A 313 15.87 -15.62 -21.00
N PHE A 314 16.15 -14.32 -21.08
CA PHE A 314 16.80 -13.54 -20.03
C PHE A 314 15.94 -13.31 -18.78
N SER A 315 14.61 -13.19 -18.87
CA SER A 315 13.81 -13.01 -17.64
C SER A 315 13.62 -14.31 -16.86
N SER A 316 13.49 -15.46 -17.53
CA SER A 316 13.28 -16.76 -16.85
C SER A 316 14.51 -17.25 -16.08
N THR A 317 15.69 -16.67 -16.28
CA THR A 317 16.86 -16.92 -15.44
C THR A 317 16.86 -16.08 -14.16
N LEU A 318 16.23 -14.90 -14.20
CA LEU A 318 16.21 -13.92 -13.11
C LEU A 318 15.02 -14.08 -12.17
N ILE A 319 13.88 -14.55 -12.69
CA ILE A 319 12.63 -14.71 -11.93
C ILE A 319 11.96 -16.05 -12.20
N GLU A 320 11.26 -16.56 -11.20
CA GLU A 320 10.46 -17.78 -11.21
C GLU A 320 8.98 -17.42 -10.95
N THR A 321 8.14 -17.49 -12.00
CA THR A 321 6.70 -17.24 -11.91
C THR A 321 5.92 -18.26 -12.73
N ASN A 322 4.64 -18.43 -12.40
CA ASN A 322 3.69 -19.26 -13.16
C ASN A 322 2.87 -18.44 -14.17
N PHE A 323 3.23 -17.17 -14.39
CA PHE A 323 2.47 -16.24 -15.21
C PHE A 323 3.20 -15.92 -16.50
N ASP A 324 2.43 -15.63 -17.56
CA ASP A 324 2.98 -15.10 -18.79
C ASP A 324 3.43 -13.65 -18.57
N LEU A 325 4.73 -13.41 -18.80
CA LEU A 325 5.36 -12.13 -18.59
C LEU A 325 5.78 -11.47 -19.90
N GLN A 326 5.72 -10.15 -19.91
CA GLN A 326 6.29 -9.28 -20.93
C GLN A 326 7.35 -8.39 -20.30
N GLN A 327 8.38 -8.03 -21.06
CA GLN A 327 9.33 -7.01 -20.62
C GLN A 327 8.89 -5.63 -21.09
N THR A 328 9.01 -4.64 -20.21
CA THR A 328 8.84 -3.23 -20.53
C THR A 328 10.00 -2.42 -19.96
N GLN A 329 10.24 -1.25 -20.51
CA GLN A 329 11.22 -0.31 -20.00
C GLN A 329 10.52 0.87 -19.33
N ILE A 330 10.94 1.17 -18.10
CA ILE A 330 10.51 2.36 -17.36
C ILE A 330 11.78 3.06 -16.89
N ASN A 331 11.98 4.28 -17.37
CA ASN A 331 13.25 5.00 -17.25
C ASN A 331 14.42 4.15 -17.79
N GLU A 332 15.46 3.95 -16.99
CA GLU A 332 16.63 3.15 -17.33
C GLU A 332 16.47 1.64 -17.04
N ASN A 333 15.49 1.25 -16.22
CA ASN A 333 15.31 -0.12 -15.77
C ASN A 333 14.37 -0.90 -16.70
N GLN A 334 14.72 -2.17 -16.93
CA GLN A 334 13.83 -3.18 -17.47
C GLN A 334 12.96 -3.77 -16.37
N TYR A 335 11.71 -4.05 -16.70
CA TYR A 335 10.72 -4.62 -15.80
C TYR A 335 10.07 -5.85 -16.44
N ALA A 336 9.76 -6.85 -15.63
CA ALA A 336 8.88 -7.96 -16.01
C ALA A 336 7.46 -7.69 -15.48
N ILE A 337 6.51 -7.64 -16.40
CA ILE A 337 5.10 -7.35 -16.12
C ILE A 337 4.22 -8.49 -16.59
N HIS A 338 3.12 -8.75 -15.89
CA HIS A 338 2.11 -9.69 -16.36
C HIS A 338 1.55 -9.22 -17.72
N CYS A 339 1.37 -10.14 -18.68
CA CYS A 339 0.92 -9.80 -20.03
C CYS A 339 -0.41 -9.01 -20.03
N ASN A 340 -1.38 -9.40 -19.20
CA ASN A 340 -2.64 -8.68 -19.04
C ASN A 340 -2.48 -7.25 -18.46
N HIS A 341 -1.38 -6.93 -17.79
CA HIS A 341 -1.15 -5.59 -17.23
C HIS A 341 -0.43 -4.67 -18.21
N SER A 342 0.23 -5.21 -19.24
CA SER A 342 1.07 -4.43 -20.16
C SER A 342 0.28 -3.42 -20.98
N VAL A 343 -0.95 -3.76 -21.36
CA VAL A 343 -1.86 -2.82 -22.04
C VAL A 343 -2.17 -1.61 -21.17
N HIS A 344 -2.43 -1.83 -19.87
CA HIS A 344 -2.76 -0.76 -18.95
C HIS A 344 -1.56 0.16 -18.68
N VAL A 345 -0.38 -0.43 -18.47
CA VAL A 345 0.88 0.32 -18.28
C VAL A 345 1.23 1.12 -19.54
N GLY A 346 1.10 0.52 -20.72
CA GLY A 346 1.32 1.20 -21.99
C GLY A 346 0.39 2.39 -22.19
N SER A 347 -0.90 2.25 -21.89
CA SER A 347 -1.86 3.35 -21.93
C SER A 347 -1.52 4.50 -20.97
N LEU A 348 -1.02 4.18 -19.77
CA LEU A 348 -0.55 5.20 -18.82
C LEU A 348 0.64 5.99 -19.39
N GLN A 349 1.64 5.29 -19.94
CA GLN A 349 2.82 5.94 -20.54
C GLN A 349 2.43 6.82 -21.73
N LEU A 350 1.55 6.33 -22.62
CA LEU A 350 1.06 7.10 -23.78
C LEU A 350 0.27 8.35 -23.37
N ALA A 351 -0.45 8.30 -22.23
CA ALA A 351 -1.18 9.45 -21.69
C ALA A 351 -0.31 10.48 -20.95
N GLY A 352 1.01 10.22 -20.87
CA GLY A 352 1.99 11.05 -20.18
C GLY A 352 1.95 10.89 -18.65
N CYS A 353 1.51 9.73 -18.13
CA CYS A 353 1.64 9.44 -16.71
C CYS A 353 3.11 9.21 -16.36
N ASP A 354 3.57 9.75 -15.23
CA ASP A 354 4.88 9.41 -14.67
C ASP A 354 4.78 8.06 -13.95
N VAL A 355 5.09 6.98 -14.69
CA VAL A 355 5.15 5.61 -14.16
C VAL A 355 6.52 5.39 -13.51
N LEU A 356 6.54 5.14 -12.20
CA LEU A 356 7.75 4.93 -11.43
C LEU A 356 8.23 3.47 -11.44
N SER A 357 7.28 2.54 -11.42
CA SER A 357 7.54 1.09 -11.33
C SER A 357 6.31 0.32 -11.83
N ALA A 358 6.50 -0.81 -12.51
CA ALA A 358 5.41 -1.69 -12.88
C ALA A 358 5.90 -3.14 -12.92
N GLY A 359 5.28 -4.02 -12.13
CA GLY A 359 5.69 -5.40 -11.99
C GLY A 359 7.01 -5.57 -11.26
N ILE A 360 7.85 -6.49 -11.70
CA ILE A 360 9.14 -6.80 -11.07
C ILE A 360 10.25 -6.02 -11.77
N PRO A 361 10.95 -5.08 -11.09
CA PRO A 361 12.13 -4.45 -11.67
C PRO A 361 13.24 -5.50 -11.82
N LEU A 362 13.80 -5.63 -13.02
CA LEU A 362 14.88 -6.59 -13.30
C LEU A 362 16.25 -5.94 -13.09
N GLY A 363 16.46 -4.76 -13.68
CA GLY A 363 17.76 -4.09 -13.68
C GLY A 363 17.98 -3.26 -14.93
N HIS A 364 19.19 -2.74 -15.10
CA HIS A 364 19.58 -1.95 -16.27
C HIS A 364 20.95 -2.37 -16.80
N LEU A 365 21.21 -2.04 -18.07
CA LEU A 365 22.51 -2.21 -18.70
C LEU A 365 23.29 -0.90 -18.61
N LYS A 366 24.57 -0.99 -18.26
CA LYS A 366 25.52 0.12 -18.35
C LYS A 366 26.75 -0.36 -19.10
N GLY A 367 26.84 0.01 -20.38
CA GLY A 367 27.82 -0.58 -21.30
C GLY A 367 27.48 -2.04 -21.58
N ARG A 368 28.41 -2.95 -21.28
CA ARG A 368 28.21 -4.40 -21.40
C ARG A 368 27.80 -5.07 -20.08
N ASP A 369 27.84 -4.32 -18.98
CA ASP A 369 27.55 -4.84 -17.65
C ASP A 369 26.06 -4.68 -17.33
N TRP A 370 25.47 -5.75 -16.78
CA TRP A 370 24.13 -5.72 -16.22
C TRP A 370 24.16 -5.47 -14.72
N PHE A 371 23.28 -4.59 -14.26
CA PHE A 371 23.12 -4.22 -12.85
C PHE A 371 21.70 -4.59 -12.40
N PRO A 372 21.54 -5.50 -11.43
CA PRO A 372 20.23 -5.90 -10.95
C PRO A 372 19.58 -4.74 -10.19
N ALA A 373 18.27 -4.57 -10.39
CA ALA A 373 17.50 -3.63 -9.60
C ALA A 373 17.35 -4.15 -8.17
N HIS A 374 17.34 -3.26 -7.18
CA HIS A 374 17.15 -3.66 -5.78
C HIS A 374 15.80 -4.36 -5.56
N GLY A 375 14.72 -3.89 -6.19
CA GLY A 375 13.42 -4.55 -6.12
C GLY A 375 13.40 -5.99 -6.65
N LEU A 376 14.36 -6.39 -7.50
CA LEU A 376 14.52 -7.80 -7.91
C LEU A 376 14.86 -8.68 -6.70
N ALA A 377 15.82 -8.25 -5.86
CA ALA A 377 16.20 -8.99 -4.65
C ALA A 377 15.04 -9.09 -3.65
N MET A 378 14.17 -8.07 -3.63
CA MET A 378 12.99 -8.02 -2.76
C MET A 378 11.83 -8.87 -3.28
N SER A 379 11.83 -9.25 -4.55
CA SER A 379 10.73 -9.98 -5.16
C SER A 379 10.58 -11.37 -4.58
N SER A 380 9.34 -11.77 -4.28
CA SER A 380 8.99 -13.16 -3.96
C SER A 380 9.22 -14.12 -5.12
N ALA A 381 9.36 -13.59 -6.34
CA ALA A 381 9.64 -14.34 -7.55
C ALA A 381 11.12 -14.33 -7.96
N VAL A 382 12.04 -13.80 -7.14
CA VAL A 382 13.47 -13.85 -7.47
C VAL A 382 13.93 -15.30 -7.65
N SER A 383 14.69 -15.55 -8.71
CA SER A 383 15.18 -16.89 -9.05
C SER A 383 16.00 -17.50 -7.93
N ARG A 384 15.74 -18.76 -7.60
CA ARG A 384 16.46 -19.51 -6.56
C ARG A 384 17.88 -19.87 -6.98
N LYS A 385 18.23 -19.65 -8.25
CA LYS A 385 19.58 -19.86 -8.78
C LYS A 385 20.58 -18.83 -8.28
N PHE A 386 20.12 -17.67 -7.83
CA PHE A 386 21.01 -16.68 -7.23
C PHE A 386 21.61 -17.20 -5.93
N VAL A 387 22.94 -17.20 -5.85
CA VAL A 387 23.66 -17.59 -4.63
C VAL A 387 23.33 -16.59 -3.52
N ARG A 388 22.83 -17.12 -2.40
CA ARG A 388 22.57 -16.36 -1.17
C ARG A 388 23.83 -16.37 -0.31
N MET A 389 24.23 -15.20 0.14
CA MET A 389 25.30 -15.03 1.12
C MET A 389 24.65 -14.80 2.49
N PRO A 390 24.66 -15.81 3.38
CA PRO A 390 24.07 -15.68 4.70
C PRO A 390 24.87 -14.69 5.55
N LEU A 391 24.15 -13.82 6.24
CA LEU A 391 24.66 -12.84 7.19
C LEU A 391 24.03 -13.11 8.56
N ASP A 392 24.81 -12.96 9.62
CA ASP A 392 24.24 -12.86 10.96
C ASP A 392 23.55 -11.49 11.17
N LYS A 393 22.93 -11.28 12.34
CA LYS A 393 22.21 -10.04 12.63
C LYS A 393 23.12 -8.80 12.63
N SER A 394 24.34 -8.91 13.17
CA SER A 394 25.29 -7.80 13.20
C SER A 394 25.75 -7.43 11.79
N GLN A 395 26.13 -8.44 11.01
CA GLN A 395 26.56 -8.28 9.61
C GLN A 395 25.43 -7.73 8.74
N SER A 396 24.18 -8.12 9.01
CA SER A 396 22.99 -7.61 8.31
C SER A 396 22.80 -6.12 8.57
N LEU A 397 22.99 -5.66 9.82
CA LEU A 397 22.93 -4.23 10.15
C LEU A 397 24.08 -3.45 9.50
N ASP A 398 25.29 -4.02 9.45
CA ASP A 398 26.42 -3.39 8.76
C ASP A 398 26.19 -3.31 7.24
N TYR A 399 25.60 -4.35 6.64
CA TYR A 399 25.11 -4.31 5.26
C TYR A 399 24.07 -3.19 5.06
N LEU A 400 23.09 -3.07 5.95
CA LEU A 400 22.06 -2.02 5.87
C LEU A 400 22.62 -0.61 6.05
N ARG A 401 23.74 -0.45 6.77
CA ARG A 401 24.50 0.82 6.86
C ARG A 401 25.39 1.10 5.65
N ALA A 402 25.49 0.14 4.74
CA ALA A 402 26.49 0.11 3.67
C ALA A 402 27.95 0.09 4.17
N ASP A 403 28.19 -0.40 5.38
CA ASP A 403 29.53 -0.67 5.89
C ASP A 403 30.00 -2.06 5.41
N SER A 404 30.79 -2.05 4.33
CA SER A 404 31.27 -3.31 3.72
C SER A 404 32.50 -3.89 4.44
N ALA A 405 33.07 -3.20 5.44
CA ALA A 405 34.30 -3.64 6.10
C ALA A 405 34.13 -4.92 6.92
N ARG A 406 32.90 -5.21 7.34
CA ARG A 406 32.55 -6.36 8.19
C ARG A 406 31.79 -7.46 7.45
N ILE A 407 31.63 -7.33 6.14
CA ILE A 407 31.03 -8.36 5.30
C ILE A 407 32.11 -9.43 5.01
N PRO A 408 31.85 -10.72 5.25
CA PRO A 408 32.82 -11.78 4.98
C PRO A 408 33.30 -11.81 3.51
N PRO A 409 34.51 -12.33 3.25
CA PRO A 409 34.97 -12.61 1.89
C PRO A 409 34.02 -13.56 1.16
N ILE A 410 33.84 -13.32 -0.14
CA ILE A 410 32.93 -14.12 -0.97
C ILE A 410 33.65 -15.38 -1.45
N GLN A 411 33.07 -16.54 -1.15
CA GLN A 411 33.50 -17.86 -1.60
C GLN A 411 32.60 -18.37 -2.73
N SER A 412 32.51 -17.59 -3.81
CA SER A 412 31.69 -17.89 -4.99
C SER A 412 32.31 -17.25 -6.21
N ASP A 413 32.15 -17.86 -7.37
CA ASP A 413 32.54 -17.29 -8.67
C ASP A 413 31.43 -16.38 -9.26
N GLU A 414 30.25 -16.36 -8.63
CA GLU A 414 29.14 -15.52 -9.06
C GLU A 414 29.47 -14.03 -8.90
N GLN A 415 29.10 -13.24 -9.91
CA GLN A 415 29.29 -11.79 -9.87
C GLN A 415 28.32 -11.11 -8.90
N TRP A 416 27.07 -11.59 -8.84
CA TRP A 416 26.00 -11.00 -8.05
C TRP A 416 25.45 -12.02 -7.06
N LEU A 417 25.44 -11.67 -5.78
CA LEU A 417 24.93 -12.48 -4.69
C LEU A 417 23.83 -11.74 -3.93
N LEU A 418 22.89 -12.50 -3.35
CA LEU A 418 21.85 -11.98 -2.48
C LEU A 418 22.37 -11.95 -1.04
N ALA A 419 22.50 -10.76 -0.44
CA ALA A 419 22.69 -10.63 1.00
C ALA A 419 21.45 -11.14 1.72
N ALA A 420 21.60 -12.05 2.69
CA ALA A 420 20.47 -12.73 3.31
C ALA A 420 20.57 -12.86 4.84
N TYR A 421 19.45 -12.70 5.53
CA TYR A 421 19.30 -12.96 6.97
C TYR A 421 18.14 -13.93 7.18
N GLY A 422 18.40 -15.14 7.69
CA GLY A 422 17.38 -16.20 7.69
C GLY A 422 16.85 -16.49 6.27
N SER A 423 15.53 -16.46 6.07
CA SER A 423 14.88 -16.51 4.74
C SER A 423 14.80 -15.15 4.04
N ALA A 424 15.12 -14.06 4.71
CA ALA A 424 15.03 -12.72 4.15
C ALA A 424 16.16 -12.45 3.16
N ASN A 425 15.82 -11.81 2.03
CA ASN A 425 16.79 -11.18 1.14
C ASN A 425 16.85 -9.70 1.48
N LEU A 426 18.05 -9.18 1.73
CA LEU A 426 18.31 -7.78 2.11
C LEU A 426 18.70 -6.91 0.91
N GLY A 427 19.19 -7.51 -0.17
CA GLY A 427 19.60 -6.80 -1.37
C GLY A 427 20.78 -7.48 -2.06
N TRP A 428 21.45 -6.71 -2.92
CA TRP A 428 22.55 -7.21 -3.74
C TRP A 428 23.92 -6.90 -3.15
N ILE A 429 24.85 -7.84 -3.37
CA ILE A 429 26.29 -7.69 -3.19
C ILE A 429 26.95 -8.05 -4.52
N LYS A 430 27.89 -7.21 -4.95
CA LYS A 430 28.74 -7.50 -6.10
C LYS A 430 30.06 -8.10 -5.64
N ASN A 431 30.43 -9.24 -6.20
CA ASN A 431 31.72 -9.87 -6.01
C ASN A 431 32.79 -9.19 -6.87
N ILE A 432 33.84 -8.70 -6.24
CA ILE A 432 35.02 -8.13 -6.91
C ILE A 432 36.24 -8.88 -6.40
N GLN A 433 36.62 -9.95 -7.11
CA GLN A 433 37.79 -10.78 -6.78
C GLN A 433 37.77 -11.28 -5.32
N GLY A 434 36.62 -11.82 -4.88
CA GLY A 434 36.41 -12.30 -3.51
C GLY A 434 36.06 -11.22 -2.49
N LYS A 435 36.07 -9.93 -2.87
CA LYS A 435 35.64 -8.82 -2.00
C LYS A 435 34.19 -8.44 -2.24
N ALA A 436 33.42 -8.34 -1.16
CA ALA A 436 32.03 -7.90 -1.20
C ALA A 436 31.92 -6.38 -1.37
N LYS A 437 31.24 -5.95 -2.45
CA LYS A 437 30.82 -4.56 -2.63
C LYS A 437 29.31 -4.44 -2.42
N ASN A 438 28.91 -3.63 -1.46
CA ASN A 438 27.51 -3.40 -1.13
C ASN A 438 26.80 -2.56 -2.21
N TYR A 439 25.66 -3.06 -2.71
CA TYR A 439 24.81 -2.41 -3.72
C TYR A 439 23.43 -1.98 -3.19
N LEU A 440 23.29 -1.84 -1.86
CA LEU A 440 22.08 -1.29 -1.24
C LEU A 440 21.90 0.19 -1.66
N PRO A 441 20.72 0.56 -2.19
CA PRO A 441 20.42 1.93 -2.58
C PRO A 441 20.62 2.92 -1.42
N LYS A 442 21.14 4.12 -1.72
CA LYS A 442 21.47 5.13 -0.69
C LYS A 442 20.27 5.53 0.18
N ASN A 443 19.10 5.64 -0.43
CA ASN A 443 17.82 5.97 0.21
C ASN A 443 17.23 4.84 1.07
N GLN A 444 17.80 3.63 1.01
CA GLN A 444 17.39 2.49 1.85
C GLN A 444 18.38 2.17 2.96
N ARG A 445 19.45 2.96 3.09
CA ARG A 445 20.45 2.75 4.14
C ARG A 445 19.92 3.22 5.47
N ILE A 446 20.26 2.48 6.52
CA ILE A 446 20.02 2.93 7.89
C ILE A 446 21.21 3.74 8.39
N HIS A 447 20.94 4.74 9.22
CA HIS A 447 21.97 5.50 9.93
C HIS A 447 22.16 4.92 11.33
N SER A 448 23.39 5.00 11.84
CA SER A 448 23.65 4.75 13.26
C SER A 448 22.83 5.75 14.08
N LEU A 449 22.13 5.24 15.10
CA LEU A 449 21.44 6.07 16.09
C LEU A 449 22.42 6.95 16.85
#